data_AF-A0A536C9Q8-F1
#
_entry.id   AF-A0A536C9Q8-F1
#
_cell.length_a   1.000
_cell.length_b   1.000
_cell.length_c   1.000
_cell.angle_alpha   90.00
_cell.angle_beta   90.00
_cell.angle_gamma   90.00
#
_symmetry.space_group_name_H-M   'P 1'
#
loop_
_entity.id
_entity.type
_entity.pdbx_description
1 polymer ?
#
loop_
_entity_poly.entity_id
_entity_poly.type
_entity_poly.pdbx_seq_one_letter_code
_entity_poly.pdbx_strand_id
1 'polypeptide(L)' 'MAPTLELRKGAQVLYRSPLEDGWQTGELVHASATGEEWLVKNRFGQYWVPVTRLRPATEPQPDH' A
#
# COMPACT_ATOMS: atom_id res chain seq x y z
N MET A 1 14.82 13.20 1.01
CA MET A 1 14.85 11.96 0.20
C MET A 1 13.46 11.37 0.27
N ALA A 2 12.76 11.20 -0.86
CA ALA A 2 11.43 10.59 -0.83
C ALA A 2 11.58 9.12 -0.37
N PRO A 3 10.78 8.64 0.59
CA PRO A 3 10.85 7.25 1.02
C PRO A 3 10.58 6.34 -0.18
N THR A 4 11.51 5.45 -0.49
CA THR A 4 11.35 4.46 -1.55
C THR A 4 10.24 3.49 -1.14
N LEU A 5 9.22 3.34 -1.99
CA LEU A 5 8.17 2.35 -1.77
C LEU A 5 8.77 0.94 -1.86
N GLU A 6 8.91 0.27 -0.71
CA GLU A 6 9.38 -1.11 -0.65
C GLU A 6 8.24 -2.08 -1.02
N LEU A 7 8.11 -2.39 -2.31
CA LEU A 7 7.19 -3.40 -2.82
C LEU A 7 7.71 -4.81 -2.55
N ARG A 8 7.63 -5.26 -1.29
CA ARG A 8 8.00 -6.62 -0.88
C ARG A 8 6.88 -7.27 -0.08
N LYS A 9 6.77 -8.59 -0.15
CA LYS A 9 5.85 -9.36 0.69
C LYS A 9 6.16 -9.10 2.17
N GLY A 10 5.13 -8.82 2.97
CA GLY A 10 5.20 -8.45 4.38
C GLY A 10 5.46 -6.97 4.65
N ALA A 11 5.67 -6.13 3.62
CA ALA A 11 5.81 -4.69 3.84
C ALA A 11 4.45 -4.04 4.14
N GLN A 12 4.47 -3.07 5.05
CA GLN A 12 3.32 -2.21 5.31
C GLN A 12 3.30 -1.05 4.30
N VAL A 13 2.13 -0.83 3.74
CA VAL A 13 1.86 0.21 2.76
C VAL A 13 0.58 0.95 3.13
N LEU A 14 0.52 2.22 2.74
CA LEU A 14 -0.70 3.00 2.73
C LEU A 14 -1.35 2.89 1.36
N TYR A 15 -2.67 2.78 1.31
CA TYR A 15 -3.42 2.77 0.06
C TYR A 15 -4.76 3.46 0.20
N ARG A 16 -5.30 3.97 -0.91
CA ARG A 16 -6.67 4.52 -0.93
C ARG A 16 -7.65 3.48 -1.44
N SER A 17 -8.61 3.12 -0.61
CA SER A 17 -9.77 2.34 -1.02
C SER A 17 -10.80 3.26 -1.68
N PRO A 18 -11.51 2.84 -2.74
CA PRO A 18 -12.63 3.62 -3.27
C PRO A 18 -13.85 3.64 -2.34
N LEU A 19 -13.89 2.77 -1.32
CA LEU A 19 -15.01 2.62 -0.39
C LEU A 19 -14.87 3.45 0.88
N GLU A 20 -13.66 3.92 1.20
CA GLU A 20 -13.36 4.67 2.42
C GLU A 20 -12.61 5.96 2.05
N ASP A 21 -12.97 7.06 2.69
CA ASP A 21 -12.26 8.31 2.51
C ASP A 21 -10.95 8.27 3.34
N GLY A 22 -9.82 8.47 2.68
CA GLY A 22 -8.50 8.53 3.32
C GLY A 22 -7.54 7.37 3.01
N TRP A 23 -6.34 7.48 3.57
CA TRP A 23 -5.29 6.46 3.44
C TRP A 23 -5.48 5.37 4.49
N GLN A 24 -5.47 4.13 4.04
CA GLN A 24 -5.61 2.93 4.85
C GLN A 24 -4.30 2.19 4.88
N THR A 25 -3.94 1.61 6.03
CA THR A 25 -2.75 0.77 6.13
C THR A 25 -3.10 -0.67 5.77
N GLY A 26 -2.24 -1.30 4.97
CA GLY A 26 -2.33 -2.72 4.65
C GLY A 26 -0.97 -3.36 4.47
N GLU A 27 -0.94 -4.68 4.48
CA GLU A 27 0.26 -5.48 4.31
C GLU A 27 0.29 -6.09 2.91
N LEU A 28 1.42 -5.97 2.23
CA LEU A 28 1.66 -6.61 0.94
C LEU A 28 1.78 -8.12 1.10
N VAL A 29 0.84 -8.89 0.55
CA VAL A 29 0.84 -10.36 0.65
C VAL A 29 1.38 -11.02 -0.61
N HIS A 30 1.06 -10.47 -1.79
CA HIS A 30 1.42 -11.07 -3.06
C HIS A 30 1.53 -10.03 -4.17
N ALA A 31 2.49 -10.19 -5.08
CA ALA A 31 2.60 -9.37 -6.28
C ALA A 31 1.79 -10.00 -7.42
N SER A 32 1.18 -9.18 -8.27
CA SER A 32 0.61 -9.65 -9.53
C SER A 32 1.70 -10.23 -10.42
N ALA A 33 1.34 -11.14 -11.32
CA ALA A 33 2.24 -11.66 -12.35
C ALA A 33 2.84 -10.54 -13.23
N THR A 34 2.11 -9.43 -13.42
CA THR A 34 2.58 -8.27 -14.19
C THR A 34 3.34 -7.24 -13.34
N GLY A 35 3.29 -7.35 -12.01
CA GLY A 35 3.87 -6.37 -11.09
C GLY A 35 3.14 -5.03 -11.01
N GLU A 36 2.03 -4.85 -11.74
CA GLU A 36 1.23 -3.61 -11.74
C GLU A 36 0.33 -3.48 -10.50
N GLU A 37 0.08 -4.59 -9.82
CA GLU A 37 -0.81 -4.67 -8.68
C GLU A 37 -0.20 -5.54 -7.58
N TRP A 38 -0.60 -5.25 -6.35
CA TRP A 38 -0.31 -6.08 -5.20
C TRP A 38 -1.57 -6.43 -4.44
N LEU A 39 -1.62 -7.67 -3.96
CA LEU A 39 -2.61 -8.12 -3.01
C LEU A 39 -2.26 -7.55 -1.63
N VAL A 40 -3.07 -6.61 -1.17
CA VAL A 40 -2.95 -5.96 0.13
C VAL A 40 -3.94 -6.57 1.10
N LYS A 41 -3.46 -6.99 2.28
CA LYS A 41 -4.30 -7.47 3.39
C LYS A 41 -4.48 -6.38 4.43
N ASN A 42 -5.72 -6.19 4.88
CA ASN A 42 -6.06 -5.31 5.99
C ASN A 42 -7.03 -6.03 6.97
N ARG A 43 -7.62 -5.28 7.91
CA ARG A 43 -8.62 -5.81 8.86
C ARG A 43 -9.93 -6.29 8.22
N PHE A 44 -10.24 -5.82 7.00
CA PHE A 44 -11.49 -6.09 6.30
C PHE A 44 -11.36 -7.27 5.31
N GLY A 45 -10.15 -7.60 4.88
CA GLY A 45 -9.91 -8.69 3.92
C GLY A 45 -8.64 -8.50 3.12
N GLN A 46 -8.64 -9.02 1.89
CA GLN A 46 -7.55 -8.91 0.94
C GLN A 46 -8.05 -8.32 -0.37
N TYR A 47 -7.33 -7.34 -0.90
CA TYR A 47 -7.73 -6.59 -2.09
C TYR A 47 -6.54 -6.37 -3.01
N TRP A 48 -6.76 -6.50 -4.32
CA TRP A 48 -5.78 -6.10 -5.31
C TRP A 48 -5.74 -4.57 -5.41
N VAL A 49 -4.55 -4.01 -5.24
CA VAL A 49 -4.32 -2.57 -5.26
C VAL A 49 -3.23 -2.27 -6.29
N PRO A 50 -3.50 -1.35 -7.24
CA PRO A 50 -2.49 -0.88 -8.19
C PRO A 50 -1.31 -0.25 -7.47
N VAL A 51 -0.08 -0.53 -7.92
CA VAL A 51 1.13 0.06 -7.33
C VAL A 51 1.12 1.59 -7.35
N THR A 52 0.42 2.19 -8.32
CA THR A 52 0.24 3.65 -8.44
C THR A 52 -0.59 4.26 -7.31
N ARG A 53 -1.36 3.44 -6.58
CA ARG A 53 -2.18 3.83 -5.43
C ARG A 53 -1.56 3.43 -4.09
N LEU A 54 -0.38 2.81 -4.11
CA LEU A 54 0.37 2.44 -2.92
C LEU A 54 1.33 3.54 -2.52
N ARG A 55 1.51 3.71 -1.21
CA ARG A 55 2.47 4.60 -0.59
C ARG A 55 3.21 3.88 0.54
N PRO A 56 4.46 4.26 0.81
CA PRO A 56 5.18 3.70 1.94
C PRO A 56 4.46 4.08 3.23
N ALA A 57 4.25 3.11 4.13
CA ALA A 57 3.69 3.41 5.46
C ALA A 57 4.65 4.26 6.31
N THR A 58 5.94 4.26 5.95
CA THR A 58 7.01 5.07 6.55
C THR A 58 7.12 6.46 5.93
N GLU A 59 6.01 7.14 5.62
CA GLU A 59 6.08 8.59 5.39
C GLU A 59 6.31 9.26 6.75
N PRO A 60 7.47 9.92 7.01
CA PRO A 60 7.48 10.97 8.01
C PRO A 60 6.52 12.03 7.48
N GLN A 61 5.39 12.18 8.18
CA GLN A 61 4.47 13.28 7.98
C GLN A 61 5.32 14.57 7.95
N PRO A 62 5.31 15.36 6.86
CA PRO A 62 6.09 16.58 6.83
C PRO A 62 5.55 17.48 7.95
N ASP A 63 6.39 17.70 8.97
CA ASP A 63 6.17 18.72 9.99
C ASP A 63 6.04 20.06 9.26
N HIS A 64 4.95 20.77 9.55
CA HIS A 64 4.47 21.97 8.88
C HIS A 64 5.32 23.20 9.21
#